data_AF-A0AAV8QW44-F1
#
_entry.id   AF-A0AAV8QW44-F1
#
_cell.length_a   1.000
_cell.length_b   1.000
_cell.length_c   1.000
_cell.angle_alpha   90.00
_cell.angle_beta   90.00
_cell.angle_gamma   90.00
#
_symmetry.space_group_name_H-M   'P 1'
#
loop_
_entity.id
_entity.type
_entity.pdbx_description
1 polymer ?
#
loop_
_entity_poly.entity_id
_entity_poly.type
_entity_poly.pdbx_seq_one_letter_code
_entity_poly.pdbx_strand_id
1 'polypeptide(L)'
;MTRSDPDELRSSVSSLRQCPWRGSRGSIQNPFVVLFATEIQSSRLQRSPGSSSDRNLFELVDEFGNSTDESKAMDSSVALFNQLKAAEPFFVLAGPNVIESEEHILKMAKHIKAITSRLGLPLVFKSSFDKANRTSLKSFRGPGLEQGLKILEKVKVAYDLPIVTDVHESSQCELVGRVADIIQIPAFLCRQTDLLVAAAKTGKIINIKKGQFCAPSVMVNSAEKVRLAGNPNVMVCERGTMFGYNDLIVDPRNFEWMREANCPVVADVTHSLQQPAGKKLEGGGVASGGLRELIPCVARTAVAVGVDGIFLEVHDDPLSAPVDGPTQWPLRNLEELLEELIAIARVTKGKKAFKIDLTPFSD
;
A
#
# COMPACT_ATOMS: atom_id res chain seq x y z
N MET A 1 -45.19 -26.55 52.95
CA MET A 1 -46.00 -26.51 51.71
C MET A 1 -45.34 -25.51 50.78
N THR A 2 -44.95 -25.72 49.53
CA THR A 2 -44.90 -26.83 48.57
C THR A 2 -43.92 -26.34 47.48
N ARG A 3 -43.16 -27.26 46.87
CA ARG A 3 -42.16 -27.01 45.82
C ARG A 3 -42.76 -26.37 44.55
N SER A 4 -41.93 -25.67 43.78
CA SER A 4 -41.98 -25.66 42.31
C SER A 4 -40.58 -25.40 41.76
N ASP A 5 -40.09 -26.36 40.98
CA ASP A 5 -38.97 -26.26 40.04
C ASP A 5 -39.55 -25.78 38.70
N PRO A 6 -38.82 -25.01 37.87
CA PRO A 6 -38.75 -25.48 36.49
C PRO A 6 -37.43 -25.18 35.75
N ASP A 7 -36.79 -26.27 35.33
CA ASP A 7 -36.20 -26.47 34.00
C ASP A 7 -37.19 -26.09 32.86
N GLU A 8 -37.42 -24.78 32.65
CA GLU A 8 -38.04 -24.25 31.43
C GLU A 8 -37.27 -23.02 30.98
N LEU A 9 -36.18 -23.24 30.22
CA LEU A 9 -35.66 -22.31 29.19
C LEU A 9 -34.46 -22.89 28.42
N ARG A 10 -34.37 -24.22 28.29
CA ARG A 10 -33.36 -24.89 27.44
C ARG A 10 -34.00 -25.80 26.41
N SER A 11 -34.69 -25.22 25.43
CA SER A 11 -34.94 -25.90 24.15
C SER A 11 -35.19 -24.90 23.02
N SER A 12 -34.12 -24.40 22.41
CA SER A 12 -34.08 -23.95 21.00
C SER A 12 -32.76 -23.24 20.76
N VAL A 13 -31.73 -23.99 20.34
CA VAL A 13 -30.78 -23.66 19.26
C VAL A 13 -29.91 -24.92 19.13
N SER A 14 -30.46 -25.95 18.47
CA SER A 14 -29.66 -27.01 17.88
C SER A 14 -29.49 -26.67 16.40
N SER A 15 -28.23 -26.66 15.94
CA SER A 15 -27.75 -26.68 14.54
C SER A 15 -26.82 -25.54 14.13
N LEU A 16 -25.66 -25.44 14.78
CA LEU A 16 -24.45 -24.94 14.10
C LEU A 16 -23.29 -25.90 14.37
N ARG A 17 -22.78 -26.48 13.28
CA ARG A 17 -21.66 -27.42 13.27
C ARG A 17 -20.41 -26.71 13.80
N GLN A 18 -19.87 -27.18 14.92
CA GLN A 18 -18.54 -26.79 15.42
C GLN A 18 -17.52 -27.86 14.99
N CYS A 19 -16.46 -27.43 14.30
CA CYS A 19 -15.21 -28.18 14.19
C CYS A 19 -14.38 -27.94 15.47
N PRO A 20 -13.89 -28.97 16.18
CA PRO A 20 -13.05 -28.76 17.35
C PRO A 20 -11.57 -28.68 16.96
N TRP A 21 -10.92 -27.56 17.27
CA TRP A 21 -9.46 -27.46 17.35
C TRP A 21 -9.06 -27.72 18.81
N ARG A 22 -8.25 -28.77 19.06
CA ARG A 22 -7.71 -29.10 20.39
C ARG A 22 -6.40 -28.36 20.60
N GLY A 23 -6.40 -27.40 21.51
CA GLY A 23 -5.21 -26.74 22.07
C GLY A 23 -5.12 -26.99 23.58
N SER A 24 -3.90 -27.24 24.04
CA SER A 24 -3.48 -27.79 25.33
C SER A 24 -3.80 -26.95 26.57
N ARG A 25 -3.92 -27.66 27.70
CA ARG A 25 -4.18 -27.16 29.06
C ARG A 25 -3.07 -26.20 29.55
N GLY A 26 -3.50 -25.07 30.11
CA GLY A 26 -2.71 -24.13 30.90
C GLY A 26 -3.65 -23.36 31.83
N SER A 27 -3.25 -23.20 33.08
CA SER A 27 -4.08 -22.95 34.25
C SER A 27 -4.43 -21.48 34.54
N ILE A 28 -5.64 -21.28 35.10
CA ILE A 28 -6.06 -20.25 36.07
C ILE A 28 -6.67 -18.91 35.58
N GLN A 29 -7.98 -18.80 35.90
CA GLN A 29 -8.82 -17.69 36.40
C GLN A 29 -9.34 -16.53 35.51
N ASN A 30 -10.68 -16.37 35.60
CA ASN A 30 -11.60 -15.33 35.15
C ASN A 30 -11.99 -15.24 33.66
N PRO A 31 -13.19 -15.73 33.26
CA PRO A 31 -13.81 -15.32 32.01
C PRO A 31 -14.69 -14.08 32.25
N PHE A 32 -14.25 -12.92 31.74
CA PHE A 32 -15.19 -11.87 31.33
C PHE A 32 -15.71 -12.26 29.95
N VAL A 33 -16.97 -12.70 29.88
CA VAL A 33 -17.67 -12.90 28.61
C VAL A 33 -18.30 -11.56 28.22
N VAL A 34 -17.71 -10.88 27.24
CA VAL A 34 -18.34 -9.73 26.56
C VAL A 34 -19.09 -10.28 25.35
N LEU A 35 -20.42 -10.35 25.45
CA LEU A 35 -21.32 -10.64 24.33
C LEU A 35 -21.56 -9.35 23.54
N PHE A 36 -21.02 -9.26 22.32
CA PHE A 36 -21.48 -8.28 21.34
C PHE A 36 -22.62 -8.90 20.54
N ALA A 37 -23.86 -8.47 20.82
CA ALA A 37 -24.98 -8.66 19.92
C ALA A 37 -24.95 -7.53 18.88
N THR A 38 -24.97 -7.87 17.59
CA THR A 38 -25.21 -6.91 16.51
C THR A 38 -26.63 -7.15 15.98
N GLU A 39 -27.54 -6.25 16.32
CA GLU A 39 -28.84 -6.15 15.65
C GLU A 39 -28.66 -5.37 14.34
N ILE A 40 -28.95 -6.02 13.22
CA ILE A 40 -29.09 -5.36 11.92
C ILE A 40 -30.56 -4.92 11.79
N GLN A 41 -30.84 -3.64 12.03
CA GLN A 41 -32.09 -3.03 11.59
C GLN A 41 -31.93 -2.49 10.17
N SER A 42 -32.65 -3.09 9.22
CA SER A 42 -32.80 -2.56 7.86
C SER A 42 -33.88 -1.48 7.84
N SER A 43 -33.51 -0.22 7.64
CA SER A 43 -34.46 0.84 7.31
C SER A 43 -34.50 1.05 5.79
N ARG A 44 -35.66 0.75 5.18
CA ARG A 44 -36.00 1.07 3.80
C ARG A 44 -36.21 2.58 3.68
N LEU A 45 -35.38 3.28 2.91
CA LEU A 45 -35.61 4.66 2.50
C LEU A 45 -36.42 4.69 1.20
N GLN A 46 -37.63 5.25 1.28
CA GLN A 46 -38.46 5.61 0.13
C GLN A 46 -37.86 6.84 -0.57
N ARG A 47 -37.79 6.80 -1.90
CA ARG A 47 -37.43 7.94 -2.75
C ARG A 47 -38.70 8.73 -3.13
N SER A 48 -38.63 10.06 -3.05
CA SER A 48 -39.54 11.00 -3.70
C SER A 48 -38.85 11.67 -4.90
N PRO A 49 -39.57 12.14 -5.93
CA PRO A 49 -38.96 12.62 -7.17
C PRO A 49 -38.84 14.15 -7.24
N GLY A 50 -37.75 14.62 -7.86
CA GLY A 50 -37.69 15.88 -8.59
C GLY A 50 -36.76 16.97 -8.04
N SER A 51 -35.68 17.26 -8.76
CA SER A 51 -35.52 18.56 -9.44
C SER A 51 -34.32 18.51 -10.41
N SER A 52 -34.45 19.25 -11.49
CA SER A 52 -33.70 19.17 -12.73
C SER A 52 -32.56 20.18 -12.77
N SER A 53 -31.31 19.73 -12.67
CA SER A 53 -30.12 20.47 -13.15
C SER A 53 -28.85 19.63 -13.00
N ASP A 54 -28.72 18.49 -13.69
CA ASP A 54 -27.46 17.73 -13.74
C ASP A 54 -27.32 16.95 -15.07
N ARG A 55 -27.64 17.61 -16.19
CA ARG A 55 -27.24 17.10 -17.51
C ARG A 55 -25.91 17.74 -17.88
N ASN A 56 -24.81 17.12 -17.46
CA ASN A 56 -23.47 17.20 -18.12
C ASN A 56 -22.38 16.38 -17.41
N LEU A 57 -22.73 15.35 -16.62
CA LEU A 57 -21.74 14.41 -16.05
C LEU A 57 -21.90 12.96 -16.57
N PHE A 58 -22.99 12.66 -17.27
CA PHE A 58 -23.34 11.30 -17.71
C PHE A 58 -22.89 10.95 -19.14
N GLU A 59 -22.49 11.91 -19.98
CA GLU A 59 -22.07 11.62 -21.37
C GLU A 59 -20.58 11.19 -21.51
N LEU A 60 -19.85 11.06 -20.41
CA LEU A 60 -18.51 10.43 -20.36
C LEU A 60 -18.56 9.00 -19.78
N VAL A 61 -19.75 8.48 -19.47
CA VAL A 61 -19.94 7.25 -18.69
C VAL A 61 -20.31 6.03 -19.55
N ASP A 62 -20.75 6.21 -20.80
CA ASP A 62 -21.42 5.15 -21.57
C ASP A 62 -20.63 4.53 -22.75
N GLU A 63 -19.30 4.68 -22.82
CA GLU A 63 -18.50 3.99 -23.88
C GLU A 63 -17.63 2.82 -23.42
N PHE A 64 -17.59 2.45 -22.15
CA PHE A 64 -16.76 1.31 -21.71
C PHE A 64 -17.43 0.47 -20.62
N GLY A 65 -17.80 -0.77 -20.96
CA GLY A 65 -18.07 -1.81 -19.97
C GLY A 65 -18.98 -2.94 -20.44
N ASN A 66 -18.45 -3.87 -21.24
CA ASN A 66 -19.01 -5.21 -21.36
C ASN A 66 -18.40 -6.10 -20.27
N SER A 67 -19.18 -7.01 -19.68
CA SER A 67 -18.75 -7.93 -18.60
C SER A 67 -17.50 -8.77 -18.91
N THR A 68 -17.15 -8.92 -20.19
CA THR A 68 -15.92 -9.57 -20.65
C THR A 68 -14.65 -8.80 -20.32
N ASP A 69 -14.71 -7.47 -20.21
CA ASP A 69 -13.54 -6.61 -20.00
C ASP A 69 -13.11 -6.60 -18.52
N GLU A 70 -14.08 -6.60 -17.60
CA GLU A 70 -13.82 -6.73 -16.16
C GLU A 70 -13.15 -8.06 -15.81
N SER A 71 -13.59 -9.16 -16.42
CA SER A 71 -12.98 -10.49 -16.20
C SER A 71 -11.51 -10.54 -16.66
N LYS A 72 -11.20 -9.97 -17.82
CA LYS A 72 -9.82 -9.90 -18.34
C LYS A 72 -8.93 -8.97 -17.50
N ALA A 73 -9.46 -7.85 -17.03
CA ALA A 73 -8.74 -6.92 -16.18
C ALA A 73 -8.45 -7.50 -14.77
N MET A 74 -9.33 -8.35 -14.26
CA MET A 74 -9.09 -9.13 -13.05
C MET A 74 -7.98 -10.18 -13.28
N ASP A 75 -8.06 -10.93 -14.38
CA ASP A 75 -7.06 -11.93 -14.75
C ASP A 75 -5.66 -11.30 -14.94
N SER A 76 -5.57 -10.12 -15.55
CA SER A 76 -4.30 -9.41 -15.71
C SER A 76 -3.71 -8.95 -14.38
N SER A 77 -4.57 -8.51 -13.44
CA SER A 77 -4.13 -8.07 -12.10
C SER A 77 -3.60 -9.23 -11.27
N VAL A 78 -4.25 -10.41 -11.35
CA VAL A 78 -3.80 -11.64 -10.70
C VAL A 78 -2.46 -12.12 -11.29
N ALA A 79 -2.31 -12.07 -12.62
CA ALA A 79 -1.06 -12.44 -13.28
C ALA A 79 0.11 -11.55 -12.83
N LEU A 80 -0.08 -10.22 -12.85
CA LEU A 80 0.93 -9.28 -12.37
C LEU A 80 1.25 -9.51 -10.88
N PHE A 81 0.24 -9.72 -10.04
CA PHE A 81 0.45 -9.96 -8.61
C PHE A 81 1.30 -11.20 -8.35
N ASN A 82 1.01 -12.30 -9.05
CA ASN A 82 1.79 -13.53 -8.96
C ASN A 82 3.22 -13.35 -9.48
N GLN A 83 3.40 -12.59 -10.57
CA GLN A 83 4.74 -12.25 -11.08
C GLN A 83 5.54 -11.45 -10.05
N LEU A 84 4.96 -10.42 -9.43
CA LEU A 84 5.63 -9.62 -8.41
C LEU A 84 5.95 -10.44 -7.16
N LYS A 85 5.03 -11.31 -6.73
CA LYS A 85 5.23 -12.20 -5.59
C LYS A 85 6.35 -13.22 -5.81
N ALA A 86 6.55 -13.66 -7.06
CA ALA A 86 7.60 -14.60 -7.45
C ALA A 86 8.90 -13.91 -7.91
N ALA A 87 8.98 -12.58 -7.84
CA ALA A 87 10.14 -11.83 -8.30
C ALA A 87 11.36 -12.12 -7.43
N GLU A 88 12.48 -12.41 -8.09
CA GLU A 88 13.78 -12.64 -7.46
C GLU A 88 14.82 -11.73 -8.14
N PRO A 89 15.66 -10.99 -7.39
CA PRO A 89 15.70 -10.95 -5.94
C PRO A 89 14.58 -10.11 -5.28
N PHE A 90 13.98 -9.18 -6.02
CA PHE A 90 12.85 -8.33 -5.59
C PHE A 90 12.27 -7.61 -6.81
N PHE A 91 11.07 -7.03 -6.69
CA PHE A 91 10.53 -6.06 -7.67
C PHE A 91 10.75 -4.60 -7.23
N VAL A 92 10.59 -3.66 -8.16
CA VAL A 92 10.76 -2.23 -7.90
C VAL A 92 9.49 -1.46 -8.24
N LEU A 93 9.03 -0.61 -7.30
CA LEU A 93 8.04 0.44 -7.52
C LEU A 93 8.79 1.77 -7.62
N ALA A 94 9.01 2.31 -8.82
CA ALA A 94 9.86 3.49 -8.98
C ALA A 94 9.36 4.50 -10.01
N GLY A 95 9.64 5.77 -9.73
CA GLY A 95 9.33 6.92 -10.58
C GLY A 95 9.30 8.23 -9.78
N PRO A 96 8.94 9.36 -10.40
CA PRO A 96 8.88 10.65 -9.72
C PRO A 96 7.80 10.69 -8.64
N ASN A 97 7.99 11.51 -7.60
CA ASN A 97 7.01 11.63 -6.50
C ASN A 97 5.63 12.03 -7.01
N VAL A 98 5.57 13.03 -7.89
CA VAL A 98 4.37 13.61 -8.45
C VAL A 98 4.56 13.82 -9.95
N ILE A 99 3.45 13.84 -10.69
CA ILE A 99 3.46 14.23 -12.10
C ILE A 99 3.72 15.73 -12.20
N GLU A 100 4.83 16.11 -12.86
CA GLU A 100 5.20 17.51 -13.10
C GLU A 100 4.74 17.97 -14.48
N SER A 101 5.02 17.16 -15.49
CA SER A 101 4.56 17.33 -16.86
C SER A 101 4.55 15.99 -17.59
N GLU A 102 3.84 15.91 -18.71
CA GLU A 102 3.82 14.71 -19.55
C GLU A 102 5.22 14.36 -20.09
N GLU A 103 5.96 15.36 -20.57
CA GLU A 103 7.32 15.18 -21.09
C GLU A 103 8.26 14.61 -20.01
N HIS A 104 8.23 15.19 -18.82
CA HIS A 104 9.05 14.75 -17.70
C HIS A 104 8.74 13.31 -17.30
N ILE A 105 7.46 12.97 -17.15
CA ILE A 105 7.05 11.63 -16.75
C ILE A 105 7.41 10.58 -17.81
N LEU A 106 7.23 10.88 -19.10
CA LEU A 106 7.64 9.98 -20.18
C LEU A 106 9.16 9.79 -20.24
N LYS A 107 9.93 10.86 -20.02
CA LYS A 107 11.40 10.80 -19.93
C LYS A 107 11.82 9.89 -18.76
N MET A 108 11.27 10.11 -17.57
CA MET A 108 11.59 9.35 -16.38
C MET A 108 11.24 7.86 -16.55
N ALA A 109 10.05 7.54 -17.08
CA ALA A 109 9.65 6.17 -17.35
C ALA A 109 10.60 5.45 -18.31
N LYS A 110 11.00 6.10 -19.41
CA LYS A 110 11.97 5.56 -20.38
C LYS A 110 13.28 5.16 -19.72
N HIS A 111 13.87 6.08 -18.95
CA HIS A 111 15.19 5.86 -18.35
C HIS A 111 15.15 4.83 -17.22
N ILE A 112 14.14 4.89 -16.35
CA ILE A 112 14.00 3.91 -15.25
C ILE A 112 13.76 2.52 -15.83
N LYS A 113 12.87 2.37 -16.83
CA LYS A 113 12.65 1.09 -17.52
C LYS A 113 13.94 0.55 -18.13
N ALA A 114 14.71 1.39 -18.82
CA ALA A 114 15.95 0.96 -19.44
C ALA A 114 16.94 0.39 -18.42
N ILE A 115 17.08 1.05 -17.26
CA ILE A 115 17.95 0.59 -16.16
C ILE A 115 17.43 -0.73 -15.57
N THR A 116 16.17 -0.79 -15.14
CA THR A 116 15.63 -2.00 -14.51
C THR A 116 15.61 -3.20 -15.46
N SER A 117 15.39 -2.96 -16.76
CA SER A 117 15.43 -4.01 -17.79
C SER A 117 16.85 -4.59 -17.94
N ARG A 118 17.91 -3.75 -17.95
CA ARG A 118 19.30 -4.23 -17.98
C ARG A 118 19.63 -5.09 -16.77
N LEU A 119 19.10 -4.71 -15.61
CA LEU A 119 19.32 -5.41 -14.34
C LEU A 119 18.41 -6.62 -14.13
N GLY A 120 17.43 -6.85 -15.00
CA GLY A 120 16.47 -7.95 -14.89
C GLY A 120 15.48 -7.80 -13.73
N LEU A 121 15.20 -6.58 -13.28
CA LEU A 121 14.25 -6.30 -12.19
C LEU A 121 12.85 -5.99 -12.74
N PRO A 122 11.79 -6.67 -12.25
CA PRO A 122 10.42 -6.26 -12.54
C PRO A 122 10.15 -4.84 -12.03
N LEU A 123 9.62 -3.98 -12.90
CA LEU A 123 9.32 -2.58 -12.61
C LEU A 123 7.82 -2.33 -12.69
N VAL A 124 7.29 -1.65 -11.68
CA VAL A 124 6.01 -0.94 -11.74
C VAL A 124 6.31 0.55 -11.63
N PHE A 125 5.89 1.33 -12.62
CA PHE A 125 6.17 2.75 -12.66
C PHE A 125 5.27 3.51 -11.69
N LYS A 126 5.89 4.28 -10.79
CA LYS A 126 5.20 5.05 -9.75
C LYS A 126 5.15 6.53 -10.07
N SER A 127 3.98 7.15 -9.99
CA SER A 127 3.87 8.60 -9.77
C SER A 127 2.51 8.96 -9.20
N SER A 128 2.42 10.07 -8.47
CA SER A 128 1.17 10.58 -7.89
C SER A 128 0.55 11.64 -8.81
N PHE A 129 -0.75 11.55 -9.07
CA PHE A 129 -1.49 12.58 -9.81
C PHE A 129 -1.84 13.81 -8.95
N ASP A 130 -1.95 13.63 -7.64
CA ASP A 130 -2.23 14.65 -6.66
C ASP A 130 -1.39 14.43 -5.39
N LYS A 131 -1.11 15.51 -4.65
CA LYS A 131 -0.56 15.48 -3.29
C LYS A 131 -1.59 16.09 -2.34
N ALA A 132 -2.56 15.31 -1.91
CA ALA A 132 -3.68 15.77 -1.08
C ALA A 132 -3.30 16.17 0.37
N ASN A 133 -2.06 15.94 0.80
CA ASN A 133 -1.61 16.08 2.19
C ASN A 133 -0.49 17.13 2.38
N ARG A 134 -0.38 18.11 1.48
CA ARG A 134 0.61 19.19 1.62
C ARG A 134 0.26 20.09 2.81
N THR A 135 1.28 20.52 3.57
CA THR A 135 1.11 21.42 4.72
C THR A 135 0.60 22.81 4.33
N SER A 136 0.99 23.31 3.15
CA SER A 136 0.57 24.63 2.64
C SER A 136 -0.31 24.48 1.41
N LEU A 137 -1.43 25.20 1.38
CA LEU A 137 -2.37 25.27 0.25
C LEU A 137 -1.73 25.80 -1.04
N LYS A 138 -0.65 26.59 -0.95
CA LYS A 138 0.06 27.15 -2.12
C LYS A 138 1.05 26.18 -2.74
N SER A 139 1.26 25.01 -2.14
CA SER A 139 2.26 24.06 -2.62
C SER A 139 1.77 23.36 -3.90
N PHE A 140 2.69 23.07 -4.82
CA PHE A 140 2.38 22.28 -6.01
C PHE A 140 1.78 20.91 -5.63
N ARG A 141 0.73 20.50 -6.34
CA ARG A 141 -0.01 19.27 -6.05
C ARG A 141 0.04 18.24 -7.19
N GLY A 142 0.47 18.62 -8.38
CA GLY A 142 0.33 17.79 -9.58
C GLY A 142 -0.83 18.26 -10.47
N PRO A 143 -1.08 17.55 -11.58
CA PRO A 143 -2.09 17.92 -12.57
C PRO A 143 -3.51 17.56 -12.16
N GLY A 144 -3.70 16.85 -11.03
CA GLY A 144 -5.01 16.36 -10.58
C GLY A 144 -5.41 15.06 -11.28
N LEU A 145 -6.58 14.53 -10.87
CA LEU A 145 -7.01 13.17 -11.21
C LEU A 145 -7.12 12.94 -12.73
N GLU A 146 -7.96 13.70 -13.43
CA GLU A 146 -8.24 13.43 -14.85
C GLU A 146 -7.00 13.55 -15.74
N GLN A 147 -6.26 14.66 -15.62
CA GLN A 147 -5.08 14.89 -16.45
C GLN A 147 -3.93 13.96 -16.03
N GLY A 148 -3.78 13.67 -14.74
CA GLY A 148 -2.77 12.75 -14.24
C GLY A 148 -2.99 11.33 -14.75
N LEU A 149 -4.23 10.83 -14.72
CA LEU A 149 -4.55 9.50 -15.26
C LEU A 149 -4.31 9.39 -16.76
N LYS A 150 -4.64 10.42 -17.55
CA LYS A 150 -4.30 10.48 -18.99
C LYS A 150 -2.79 10.38 -19.23
N ILE A 151 -1.97 11.06 -18.42
CA ILE A 151 -0.51 11.00 -18.54
C ILE A 151 0.02 9.60 -18.16
N LEU A 152 -0.49 9.01 -17.08
CA LEU A 152 -0.08 7.67 -16.64
C LEU A 152 -0.49 6.58 -17.65
N GLU A 153 -1.64 6.71 -18.28
CA GLU A 153 -2.07 5.82 -19.36
C GLU A 153 -1.12 5.90 -20.56
N LYS A 154 -0.67 7.10 -20.94
CA LYS A 154 0.35 7.26 -21.98
C LYS A 154 1.66 6.56 -21.64
N VAL A 155 2.11 6.61 -20.37
CA VAL A 155 3.29 5.88 -19.92
C VAL A 155 3.10 4.38 -20.11
N LYS A 156 1.94 3.86 -19.66
CA LYS A 156 1.59 2.45 -19.75
C LYS A 156 1.62 1.96 -21.20
N VAL A 157 1.01 2.70 -22.13
CA VAL A 157 0.99 2.36 -23.56
C VAL A 157 2.36 2.50 -24.21
N ALA A 158 3.07 3.62 -23.98
CA ALA A 158 4.34 3.89 -24.65
C ALA A 158 5.46 2.94 -24.23
N TYR A 159 5.42 2.46 -22.99
CA TYR A 159 6.50 1.67 -22.42
C TYR A 159 6.07 0.30 -21.92
N ASP A 160 4.82 -0.14 -22.09
CA ASP A 160 4.33 -1.44 -21.59
C ASP A 160 4.77 -1.67 -20.13
N LEU A 161 4.48 -0.68 -19.28
CA LEU A 161 4.82 -0.70 -17.86
C LEU A 161 3.54 -0.70 -17.03
N PRO A 162 3.44 -1.58 -16.02
CA PRO A 162 2.37 -1.47 -15.05
C PRO A 162 2.54 -0.19 -14.23
N ILE A 163 1.43 0.40 -13.82
CA ILE A 163 1.38 1.69 -13.11
C ILE A 163 0.95 1.49 -11.66
N VAL A 164 1.61 2.21 -10.75
CA VAL A 164 1.16 2.41 -9.37
C VAL A 164 0.96 3.91 -9.08
N THR A 165 -0.23 4.27 -8.60
CA THR A 165 -0.54 5.62 -8.10
C THR A 165 -1.38 5.51 -6.83
N ASP A 166 -1.32 6.53 -5.98
CA ASP A 166 -2.11 6.62 -4.76
C ASP A 166 -3.47 7.26 -4.96
N VAL A 167 -4.43 6.86 -4.11
CA VAL A 167 -5.78 7.44 -3.99
C VAL A 167 -5.92 8.17 -2.66
N HIS A 168 -6.77 9.19 -2.63
CA HIS A 168 -6.98 10.04 -1.46
C HIS A 168 -8.42 9.99 -0.95
N GLU A 169 -9.37 9.63 -1.80
CA GLU A 169 -10.80 9.53 -1.50
C GLU A 169 -11.39 8.27 -2.14
N SER A 170 -12.41 7.68 -1.50
CA SER A 170 -13.04 6.45 -1.97
C SER A 170 -13.65 6.57 -3.37
N SER A 171 -14.14 7.77 -3.73
CA SER A 171 -14.71 8.08 -5.04
C SER A 171 -13.68 8.04 -6.18
N GLN A 172 -12.37 8.14 -5.87
CA GLN A 172 -11.30 8.12 -6.87
C GLN A 172 -10.96 6.69 -7.30
N CYS A 173 -11.23 5.69 -6.46
CA CYS A 173 -10.76 4.31 -6.66
C CYS A 173 -11.18 3.72 -8.00
N GLU A 174 -12.43 3.92 -8.43
CA GLU A 174 -12.93 3.36 -9.68
C GLU A 174 -12.19 3.93 -10.89
N LEU A 175 -12.09 5.27 -10.99
CA LEU A 175 -11.42 5.95 -12.10
C LEU A 175 -9.92 5.60 -12.14
N VAL A 176 -9.26 5.61 -10.98
CA VAL A 176 -7.85 5.20 -10.88
C VAL A 176 -7.67 3.74 -11.28
N GLY A 177 -8.58 2.86 -10.86
CA GLY A 177 -8.56 1.43 -11.20
C GLY A 177 -8.76 1.13 -12.69
N ARG A 178 -9.25 2.08 -13.50
CA ARG A 178 -9.30 1.88 -14.97
C ARG A 178 -7.92 1.98 -15.61
N VAL A 179 -6.99 2.72 -15.02
CA VAL A 179 -5.64 2.97 -15.57
C VAL A 179 -4.56 2.22 -14.80
N ALA A 180 -4.56 2.35 -13.46
CA ALA A 180 -3.52 1.82 -12.60
C ALA A 180 -3.67 0.31 -12.39
N ASP A 181 -2.53 -0.39 -12.33
CA ASP A 181 -2.46 -1.82 -12.03
C ASP A 181 -2.35 -2.06 -10.53
N ILE A 182 -1.76 -1.10 -9.81
CA ILE A 182 -1.67 -1.07 -8.36
C ILE A 182 -2.25 0.24 -7.83
N ILE A 183 -3.20 0.14 -6.90
CA ILE A 183 -3.73 1.27 -6.14
C ILE A 183 -2.99 1.35 -4.81
N GLN A 184 -2.32 2.47 -4.56
CA GLN A 184 -1.63 2.72 -3.30
C GLN A 184 -2.52 3.44 -2.30
N ILE A 185 -2.58 2.92 -1.08
CA ILE A 185 -3.26 3.57 0.05
C ILE A 185 -2.22 4.38 0.83
N PRO A 186 -2.38 5.71 0.95
CA PRO A 186 -1.44 6.56 1.67
C PRO A 186 -1.31 6.19 3.15
N ALA A 187 -0.12 6.42 3.72
CA ALA A 187 0.20 6.06 5.10
C ALA A 187 -0.78 6.68 6.12
N PHE A 188 -1.21 7.93 5.92
CA PHE A 188 -2.19 8.57 6.81
C PHE A 188 -3.59 7.98 6.71
N LEU A 189 -3.91 7.30 5.60
CA LEU A 189 -5.23 6.75 5.32
C LEU A 189 -5.29 5.22 5.47
N CYS A 190 -4.22 4.60 5.99
CA CYS A 190 -4.04 3.14 5.98
C CYS A 190 -5.09 2.36 6.79
N ARG A 191 -5.89 3.03 7.64
CA ARG A 191 -6.97 2.41 8.43
C ARG A 191 -8.38 2.72 7.92
N GLN A 192 -8.53 3.63 6.97
CA GLN A 192 -9.85 4.13 6.55
C GLN A 192 -10.62 3.01 5.86
N THR A 193 -11.59 2.41 6.58
CA THR A 193 -12.30 1.20 6.12
C THR A 193 -12.97 1.41 4.78
N ASP A 194 -13.69 2.52 4.60
CA ASP A 194 -14.42 2.79 3.35
C ASP A 194 -13.48 2.96 2.15
N LEU A 195 -12.30 3.57 2.37
CA LEU A 195 -11.29 3.71 1.32
C LEU A 195 -10.69 2.34 0.95
N LEU A 196 -10.35 1.51 1.94
CA LEU A 196 -9.82 0.17 1.71
C LEU A 196 -10.83 -0.72 0.98
N VAL A 197 -12.11 -0.66 1.38
CA VAL A 197 -13.18 -1.41 0.73
C VAL A 197 -13.42 -0.92 -0.70
N ALA A 198 -13.45 0.40 -0.92
CA ALA A 198 -13.59 0.97 -2.26
C ALA A 198 -12.42 0.59 -3.17
N ALA A 199 -11.19 0.65 -2.67
CA ALA A 199 -10.01 0.20 -3.41
C ALA A 199 -10.08 -1.30 -3.72
N ALA A 200 -10.46 -2.14 -2.75
CA ALA A 200 -10.61 -3.58 -2.94
C ALA A 200 -11.58 -3.92 -4.08
N LYS A 201 -12.72 -3.23 -4.16
CA LYS A 201 -13.76 -3.42 -5.19
C LYS A 201 -13.29 -3.17 -6.62
N THR A 202 -12.16 -2.51 -6.82
CA THR A 202 -11.58 -2.29 -8.17
C THR A 202 -10.95 -3.57 -8.76
N GLY A 203 -10.70 -4.60 -7.94
CA GLY A 203 -9.99 -5.81 -8.34
C GLY A 203 -8.49 -5.63 -8.59
N LYS A 204 -7.96 -4.40 -8.50
CA LYS A 204 -6.54 -4.11 -8.68
C LYS A 204 -5.71 -4.55 -7.49
N ILE A 205 -4.40 -4.59 -7.69
CA ILE A 205 -3.46 -4.87 -6.60
C ILE A 205 -3.50 -3.69 -5.62
N ILE A 206 -3.61 -3.94 -4.31
CA ILE A 206 -3.67 -2.89 -3.30
C ILE A 206 -2.35 -2.84 -2.53
N ASN A 207 -1.64 -1.72 -2.59
CA ASN A 207 -0.43 -1.48 -1.81
C ASN A 207 -0.73 -0.56 -0.62
N ILE A 208 -0.71 -1.11 0.60
CA ILE A 208 -1.05 -0.33 1.80
C ILE A 208 0.23 0.15 2.49
N LYS A 209 0.49 1.46 2.47
CA LYS A 209 1.59 2.06 3.23
C LYS A 209 1.27 2.04 4.71
N LYS A 210 2.20 1.54 5.53
CA LYS A 210 2.06 1.58 6.99
C LYS A 210 2.05 3.02 7.48
N GLY A 211 1.03 3.38 8.25
CA GLY A 211 1.03 4.64 8.97
C GLY A 211 2.25 4.75 9.89
N GLN A 212 2.94 5.88 9.84
CA GLN A 212 4.03 6.22 10.77
C GLN A 212 3.59 6.26 12.25
N PHE A 213 2.29 6.32 12.54
CA PHE A 213 1.70 6.17 13.88
C PHE A 213 1.26 4.73 14.20
N CYS A 214 1.49 3.77 13.30
CA CYS A 214 1.03 2.38 13.43
C CYS A 214 2.17 1.42 13.74
N ALA A 215 1.87 0.50 14.66
CA ALA A 215 2.59 -0.77 14.79
C ALA A 215 2.38 -1.63 13.53
N PRO A 216 3.31 -2.55 13.20
CA PRO A 216 3.20 -3.44 12.03
C PRO A 216 1.95 -4.33 12.05
N SER A 217 1.44 -4.71 13.23
CA SER A 217 0.23 -5.53 13.37
C SER A 217 -1.03 -4.87 12.81
N VAL A 218 -1.07 -3.54 12.70
CA VAL A 218 -2.16 -2.82 12.03
C VAL A 218 -2.24 -3.20 10.54
N MET A 219 -1.12 -3.56 9.93
CA MET A 219 -1.06 -3.94 8.53
C MET A 219 -1.74 -5.27 8.26
N VAL A 220 -1.70 -6.21 9.22
CA VAL A 220 -2.46 -7.47 9.15
C VAL A 220 -3.95 -7.15 9.02
N ASN A 221 -4.49 -6.35 9.93
CA ASN A 221 -5.91 -5.98 9.93
C ASN A 221 -6.31 -5.19 8.67
N SER A 222 -5.42 -4.32 8.18
CA SER A 222 -5.71 -3.51 6.99
C SER A 222 -5.72 -4.37 5.72
N ALA A 223 -4.82 -5.34 5.61
CA ALA A 223 -4.82 -6.33 4.53
C ALA A 223 -6.07 -7.23 4.60
N GLU A 224 -6.46 -7.68 5.81
CA GLU A 224 -7.68 -8.48 5.99
C GLU A 224 -8.95 -7.73 5.57
N LYS A 225 -9.05 -6.42 5.81
CA LYS A 225 -10.19 -5.62 5.30
C LYS A 225 -10.31 -5.69 3.77
N VAL A 226 -9.18 -5.62 3.06
CA VAL A 226 -9.15 -5.72 1.59
C VAL A 226 -9.57 -7.12 1.13
N ARG A 227 -9.08 -8.17 1.81
CA ARG A 227 -9.45 -9.57 1.53
C ARG A 227 -10.93 -9.85 1.77
N LEU A 228 -11.46 -9.43 2.92
CA LEU A 228 -12.87 -9.59 3.28
C LEU A 228 -13.80 -8.80 2.35
N ALA A 229 -13.31 -7.72 1.74
CA ALA A 229 -14.00 -6.98 0.70
C ALA A 229 -13.94 -7.66 -0.70
N GLY A 230 -13.34 -8.85 -0.79
CA GLY A 230 -13.34 -9.69 -2.00
C GLY A 230 -12.07 -9.62 -2.85
N ASN A 231 -10.99 -8.97 -2.39
CA ASN A 231 -9.76 -8.82 -3.16
C ASN A 231 -8.54 -9.43 -2.45
N PRO A 232 -7.98 -10.55 -2.93
CA PRO A 232 -6.81 -11.19 -2.32
C PRO A 232 -5.48 -10.53 -2.70
N ASN A 233 -5.46 -9.66 -3.72
CA ASN A 233 -4.26 -9.08 -4.31
C ASN A 233 -3.78 -7.86 -3.49
N VAL A 234 -3.31 -8.11 -2.28
CA VAL A 234 -2.85 -7.06 -1.36
C VAL A 234 -1.36 -7.20 -1.05
N MET A 235 -0.68 -6.08 -0.83
CA MET A 235 0.68 -5.98 -0.31
C MET A 235 0.76 -4.88 0.75
N VAL A 236 1.78 -4.95 1.60
CA VAL A 236 1.99 -3.99 2.69
C VAL A 236 3.37 -3.34 2.56
N CYS A 237 3.46 -2.05 2.89
CA CYS A 237 4.67 -1.27 2.65
C CYS A 237 5.16 -0.52 3.90
N GLU A 238 6.36 -0.85 4.38
CA GLU A 238 7.05 -0.09 5.44
C GLU A 238 7.51 1.26 4.89
N ARG A 239 7.39 2.32 5.69
CA ARG A 239 7.80 3.69 5.32
C ARG A 239 8.30 4.52 6.51
N GLY A 240 8.71 3.87 7.60
CA GLY A 240 9.16 4.49 8.84
C GLY A 240 8.06 4.63 9.91
N THR A 241 8.49 4.82 11.14
CA THR A 241 7.66 5.07 12.33
C THR A 241 8.07 6.38 12.97
N MET A 242 7.12 7.19 13.45
CA MET A 242 7.41 8.45 14.14
C MET A 242 8.34 8.21 15.33
N PHE A 243 9.43 8.97 15.38
CA PHE A 243 10.39 8.92 16.48
C PHE A 243 10.61 10.33 17.02
N GLY A 244 9.87 10.69 18.07
CA GLY A 244 9.79 12.07 18.53
C GLY A 244 9.08 12.96 17.51
N TYR A 245 9.46 14.24 17.48
CA TYR A 245 8.90 15.21 16.55
C TYR A 245 9.76 15.31 15.29
N ASN A 246 9.10 15.47 14.14
CA ASN A 246 9.71 15.77 12.85
C ASN A 246 10.66 14.71 12.26
N ASP A 247 10.73 13.51 12.86
CA ASP A 247 11.63 12.45 12.40
C ASP A 247 10.97 11.07 12.33
N LEU A 248 11.55 10.19 11.53
CA LEU A 248 11.12 8.81 11.33
C LEU A 248 12.30 7.85 11.56
N ILE A 249 12.02 6.73 12.21
CA ILE A 249 12.96 5.61 12.31
C ILE A 249 12.42 4.41 11.55
N VAL A 250 13.31 3.70 10.87
CA VAL A 250 13.02 2.39 10.27
C VAL A 250 13.41 1.32 11.28
N ASP A 251 12.41 0.62 11.81
CA ASP A 251 12.63 -0.57 12.62
C ASP A 251 12.67 -1.80 11.69
N PRO A 252 13.84 -2.42 11.46
CA PRO A 252 13.94 -3.55 10.54
C PRO A 252 13.12 -4.77 11.00
N ARG A 253 12.76 -4.85 12.28
CA ARG A 253 11.87 -5.92 12.79
C ARG A 253 10.48 -5.86 12.16
N ASN A 254 10.03 -4.66 11.74
CA ASN A 254 8.75 -4.51 11.07
C ASN A 254 8.70 -5.27 9.73
N PHE A 255 9.82 -5.43 9.02
CA PHE A 255 9.85 -6.21 7.79
C PHE A 255 9.50 -7.68 8.05
N GLU A 256 9.92 -8.23 9.19
CA GLU A 256 9.56 -9.58 9.61
C GLU A 256 8.13 -9.66 10.16
N TRP A 257 7.77 -8.76 11.09
CA TRP A 257 6.44 -8.80 11.71
C TRP A 257 5.30 -8.54 10.71
N MET A 258 5.50 -7.69 9.70
CA MET A 258 4.48 -7.49 8.67
C MET A 258 4.24 -8.71 7.79
N ARG A 259 5.13 -9.72 7.79
CA ARG A 259 4.89 -10.97 7.05
C ARG A 259 3.68 -11.74 7.57
N GLU A 260 3.28 -11.52 8.83
CA GLU A 260 2.04 -12.07 9.39
C GLU A 260 0.81 -11.67 8.58
N ALA A 261 0.88 -10.57 7.81
CA ALA A 261 -0.17 -10.17 6.89
C ALA A 261 -0.34 -11.14 5.70
N ASN A 262 0.53 -12.14 5.51
CA ASN A 262 0.47 -13.16 4.46
C ASN A 262 0.39 -12.56 3.03
N CYS A 263 1.19 -11.55 2.77
CA CYS A 263 1.30 -10.87 1.48
C CYS A 263 2.73 -10.35 1.26
N PRO A 264 3.08 -9.91 0.03
CA PRO A 264 4.36 -9.24 -0.22
C PRO A 264 4.58 -8.04 0.72
N VAL A 265 5.82 -7.91 1.20
CA VAL A 265 6.30 -6.80 2.03
C VAL A 265 7.21 -5.91 1.19
N VAL A 266 6.85 -4.64 1.06
CA VAL A 266 7.60 -3.62 0.29
C VAL A 266 8.29 -2.65 1.25
N ALA A 267 9.55 -2.28 0.97
CA ALA A 267 10.21 -1.20 1.70
C ALA A 267 10.19 0.10 0.89
N ASP A 268 9.51 1.12 1.40
CA ASP A 268 9.65 2.50 0.92
C ASP A 268 10.90 3.12 1.48
N VAL A 269 11.99 3.06 0.72
CA VAL A 269 13.29 3.57 1.15
C VAL A 269 13.38 5.10 1.01
N THR A 270 12.45 5.71 0.27
CA THR A 270 12.35 7.17 0.11
C THR A 270 11.68 7.82 1.30
N HIS A 271 10.41 7.50 1.56
CA HIS A 271 9.62 8.19 2.59
C HIS A 271 9.96 7.74 4.00
N SER A 272 10.68 6.61 4.16
CA SER A 272 11.31 6.22 5.42
C SER A 272 12.32 7.26 5.93
N LEU A 273 12.88 8.05 5.04
CA LEU A 273 13.89 9.08 5.33
C LEU A 273 13.31 10.49 5.25
N GLN A 274 11.99 10.59 5.26
CA GLN A 274 11.30 11.85 5.33
C GLN A 274 11.44 12.43 6.74
N GLN A 275 11.67 13.75 6.81
CA GLN A 275 11.56 14.50 8.05
C GLN A 275 10.31 15.39 7.99
N PRO A 276 9.15 14.92 8.48
CA PRO A 276 7.91 15.67 8.37
C PRO A 276 8.05 17.05 9.01
N ALA A 277 7.71 18.12 8.29
CA ALA A 277 7.91 19.50 8.76
C ALA A 277 9.36 19.84 9.18
N GLY A 278 10.35 19.12 8.66
CA GLY A 278 11.78 19.28 8.99
C GLY A 278 12.45 20.52 8.40
N LYS A 279 11.82 21.22 7.46
CA LYS A 279 12.36 22.46 6.86
C LYS A 279 11.45 23.65 7.17
N LYS A 280 12.03 24.73 7.74
CA LYS A 280 11.37 26.04 7.82
C LYS A 280 11.44 26.75 6.47
N LEU A 281 10.35 27.39 6.06
CA LEU A 281 10.28 28.17 4.83
C LEU A 281 10.54 29.65 5.09
N GLU A 282 11.14 30.33 4.11
CA GLU A 282 11.21 31.80 4.12
C GLU A 282 9.80 32.38 4.05
N GLY A 283 9.47 33.31 4.94
CA GLY A 283 8.11 33.86 5.07
C GLY A 283 7.16 33.10 6.00
N GLY A 284 7.64 32.06 6.70
CA GLY A 284 6.88 31.31 7.71
C GLY A 284 6.24 30.03 7.18
N GLY A 285 5.98 29.08 8.08
CA GLY A 285 5.50 27.73 7.75
C GLY A 285 6.62 26.69 7.63
N VAL A 286 6.22 25.46 7.29
CA VAL A 286 7.12 24.30 7.24
C VAL A 286 6.86 23.45 6.00
N ALA A 287 7.91 22.80 5.51
CA ALA A 287 7.87 21.79 4.47
C ALA A 287 8.59 20.52 4.94
N SER A 288 8.40 19.42 4.22
CA SER A 288 9.13 18.19 4.48
C SER A 288 10.62 18.38 4.21
N GLY A 289 11.45 17.98 5.17
CA GLY A 289 12.87 17.71 4.96
C GLY A 289 13.08 16.24 4.56
N GLY A 290 14.33 15.81 4.56
CA GLY A 290 14.69 14.42 4.34
C GLY A 290 16.18 14.16 4.26
N LEU A 291 16.54 12.88 4.38
CA LEU A 291 17.92 12.39 4.49
C LEU A 291 18.25 11.43 3.35
N ARG A 292 18.15 11.88 2.09
CA ARG A 292 18.37 11.05 0.89
C ARG A 292 19.69 10.27 0.90
N GLU A 293 20.74 10.84 1.44
CA GLU A 293 22.07 10.21 1.58
C GLU A 293 22.03 8.91 2.38
N LEU A 294 20.98 8.69 3.18
CA LEU A 294 20.75 7.46 3.93
C LEU A 294 19.91 6.43 3.16
N ILE A 295 19.44 6.71 1.94
CA ILE A 295 18.69 5.75 1.10
C ILE A 295 19.49 4.45 0.92
N PRO A 296 20.80 4.48 0.57
CA PRO A 296 21.59 3.25 0.49
C PRO A 296 21.58 2.47 1.81
N CYS A 297 21.68 3.14 2.96
CA CYS A 297 21.64 2.47 4.27
C CYS A 297 20.32 1.71 4.47
N VAL A 298 19.19 2.40 4.33
CA VAL A 298 17.85 1.81 4.53
C VAL A 298 17.57 0.71 3.50
N ALA A 299 17.93 0.95 2.24
CA ALA A 299 17.70 -0.01 1.16
C ALA A 299 18.53 -1.29 1.34
N ARG A 300 19.81 -1.18 1.71
CA ARG A 300 20.68 -2.32 2.03
C ARG A 300 20.11 -3.14 3.19
N THR A 301 19.63 -2.48 4.26
CA THR A 301 18.94 -3.16 5.37
C THR A 301 17.71 -3.93 4.88
N ALA A 302 16.85 -3.30 4.09
CA ALA A 302 15.63 -3.92 3.60
C ALA A 302 15.90 -5.18 2.76
N VAL A 303 16.83 -5.10 1.80
CA VAL A 303 17.14 -6.26 0.94
C VAL A 303 17.93 -7.34 1.69
N ALA A 304 18.74 -6.98 2.68
CA ALA A 304 19.43 -7.95 3.54
C ALA A 304 18.44 -8.78 4.38
N VAL A 305 17.39 -8.14 4.90
CA VAL A 305 16.27 -8.82 5.59
C VAL A 305 15.39 -9.61 4.60
N GLY A 306 15.41 -9.23 3.32
CA GLY A 306 14.72 -9.94 2.24
C GLY A 306 13.29 -9.47 2.05
N VAL A 307 13.05 -8.17 1.87
CA VAL A 307 11.74 -7.67 1.42
C VAL A 307 11.40 -8.17 0.01
N ASP A 308 10.12 -8.22 -0.35
CA ASP A 308 9.64 -8.67 -1.66
C ASP A 308 9.81 -7.58 -2.74
N GLY A 309 9.76 -6.32 -2.34
CA GLY A 309 9.91 -5.19 -3.24
C GLY A 309 10.52 -3.95 -2.60
N ILE A 310 11.08 -3.08 -3.44
CA ILE A 310 11.59 -1.76 -3.06
C ILE A 310 10.71 -0.70 -3.71
N PHE A 311 10.23 0.25 -2.90
CA PHE A 311 9.65 1.48 -3.39
C PHE A 311 10.68 2.59 -3.29
N LEU A 312 10.94 3.29 -4.40
CA LEU A 312 11.95 4.33 -4.50
C LEU A 312 11.49 5.45 -5.44
N GLU A 313 11.47 6.68 -4.94
CA GLU A 313 11.22 7.83 -5.80
C GLU A 313 12.53 8.32 -6.43
N VAL A 314 12.47 8.57 -7.73
CA VAL A 314 13.63 8.89 -8.56
C VAL A 314 13.33 10.16 -9.35
N HIS A 315 14.32 11.03 -9.48
CA HIS A 315 14.19 12.28 -10.22
C HIS A 315 15.50 12.62 -10.94
N ASP A 316 15.41 13.24 -12.12
CA ASP A 316 16.57 13.62 -12.93
C ASP A 316 17.31 14.86 -12.38
N ASP A 317 16.56 15.82 -11.82
CA ASP A 317 17.08 16.93 -11.01
C ASP A 317 16.41 17.07 -9.61
N PRO A 318 16.78 16.23 -8.62
CA PRO A 318 16.12 16.24 -7.31
C PRO A 318 16.18 17.55 -6.53
N LEU A 319 17.10 18.47 -6.88
CA LEU A 319 17.21 19.78 -6.22
C LEU A 319 16.11 20.73 -6.67
N SER A 320 15.59 20.54 -7.89
CA SER A 320 14.50 21.34 -8.46
C SER A 320 13.13 20.68 -8.32
N ALA A 321 13.06 19.46 -7.78
CA ALA A 321 11.82 18.72 -7.60
C ALA A 321 10.81 19.50 -6.73
N PRO A 322 9.54 19.65 -7.17
CA PRO A 322 8.55 20.50 -6.51
C PRO A 322 8.00 19.88 -5.20
N VAL A 323 8.17 18.57 -5.02
CA VAL A 323 7.66 17.80 -3.88
C VAL A 323 8.68 16.76 -3.46
N ASP A 324 8.97 16.69 -2.16
CA ASP A 324 9.86 15.70 -1.55
C ASP A 324 11.26 15.57 -2.19
N GLY A 325 11.76 16.65 -2.83
CA GLY A 325 13.12 16.72 -3.38
C GLY A 325 14.25 16.27 -2.43
N PRO A 326 14.17 16.54 -1.10
CA PRO A 326 15.15 16.03 -0.13
C PRO A 326 15.22 14.50 0.01
N THR A 327 14.24 13.73 -0.47
CA THR A 327 14.22 12.25 -0.38
C THR A 327 14.24 11.55 -1.74
N GLN A 328 14.15 12.26 -2.86
CA GLN A 328 14.17 11.64 -4.20
C GLN A 328 15.58 11.30 -4.67
N TRP A 329 15.81 10.06 -5.09
CA TRP A 329 17.11 9.58 -5.55
C TRP A 329 17.46 10.13 -6.95
N PRO A 330 18.70 10.60 -7.18
CA PRO A 330 19.12 11.08 -8.49
C PRO A 330 19.15 9.95 -9.51
N LEU A 331 18.45 10.12 -10.64
CA LEU A 331 18.32 9.13 -11.72
C LEU A 331 19.67 8.59 -12.20
N ARG A 332 20.69 9.47 -12.29
CA ARG A 332 22.04 9.11 -12.74
C ARG A 332 22.74 8.06 -11.86
N ASN A 333 22.32 7.93 -10.59
CA ASN A 333 22.87 6.98 -9.62
C ASN A 333 21.93 5.79 -9.37
N LEU A 334 20.82 5.66 -10.12
CA LEU A 334 19.85 4.59 -9.90
C LEU A 334 20.42 3.21 -10.19
N GLU A 335 21.16 3.07 -11.30
CA GLU A 335 21.74 1.79 -11.73
C GLU A 335 22.74 1.25 -10.70
N GLU A 336 23.71 2.08 -10.29
CA GLU A 336 24.71 1.74 -9.28
C GLU A 336 24.07 1.29 -7.95
N LEU A 337 23.04 2.01 -7.50
CA LEU A 337 22.31 1.63 -6.29
C LEU A 337 21.65 0.25 -6.46
N LEU A 338 20.91 0.02 -7.55
CA LEU A 338 20.18 -1.23 -7.77
C LEU A 338 21.11 -2.43 -7.95
N GLU A 339 22.27 -2.26 -8.61
CA GLU A 339 23.30 -3.30 -8.72
C GLU A 339 23.78 -3.78 -7.35
N GLU A 340 24.08 -2.84 -6.45
CA GLU A 340 24.50 -3.16 -5.09
C GLU A 340 23.40 -3.90 -4.31
N LEU A 341 22.15 -3.42 -4.42
CA LEU A 341 21.01 -4.06 -3.74
C LEU A 341 20.76 -5.48 -4.24
N ILE A 342 20.88 -5.72 -5.56
CA ILE A 342 20.81 -7.07 -6.15
C ILE A 342 21.91 -7.96 -5.58
N ALA A 343 23.15 -7.46 -5.49
CA ALA A 343 24.28 -8.23 -4.97
C ALA A 343 24.05 -8.68 -3.52
N ILE A 344 23.57 -7.77 -2.66
CA ILE A 344 23.26 -8.08 -1.26
C ILE A 344 22.11 -9.10 -1.18
N ALA A 345 21.02 -8.86 -1.93
CA ALA A 345 19.84 -9.71 -1.92
C ALA A 345 20.15 -11.16 -2.33
N ARG A 346 21.08 -11.36 -3.28
CA ARG A 346 21.50 -12.69 -3.74
C ARG A 346 22.34 -13.46 -2.71
N VAL A 347 23.12 -12.75 -1.88
CA VAL A 347 24.02 -13.39 -0.90
C VAL A 347 23.30 -13.67 0.42
N THR A 348 22.33 -12.84 0.81
CA THR A 348 21.59 -13.05 2.05
C THR A 348 20.69 -14.29 1.98
N LYS A 349 20.39 -14.87 3.15
CA LYS A 349 19.34 -15.88 3.30
C LYS A 349 17.94 -15.27 3.40
N GLY A 350 17.86 -13.94 3.48
CA GLY A 350 16.63 -13.14 3.45
C GLY A 350 15.55 -13.68 4.38
N LYS A 351 14.39 -14.02 3.77
CA LYS A 351 13.16 -14.49 4.43
C LYS A 351 13.27 -15.86 5.11
N LYS A 352 14.40 -16.57 4.96
CA LYS A 352 14.55 -17.93 5.49
C LYS A 352 14.71 -17.88 7.01
N ALA A 353 13.67 -18.33 7.71
CA ALA A 353 13.70 -18.44 9.17
C ALA A 353 14.86 -19.34 9.65
N PHE A 354 15.56 -18.88 10.68
CA PHE A 354 16.49 -19.71 11.42
C PHE A 354 15.72 -20.63 12.35
N LYS A 355 16.05 -21.92 12.34
CA LYS A 355 15.60 -22.85 13.37
C LYS A 355 16.42 -22.59 14.62
N ILE A 356 15.83 -21.92 15.60
CA ILE A 356 16.46 -21.66 16.88
C ILE A 356 16.14 -22.85 17.79
N ASP A 357 17.16 -23.67 18.05
CA ASP A 357 17.08 -24.72 19.05
C ASP A 357 17.45 -24.12 20.41
N LEU A 358 16.50 -24.14 21.34
CA LEU A 358 16.68 -23.64 22.70
C LEU A 358 17.02 -24.77 23.68
N THR A 359 17.16 -26.02 23.21
CA THR A 359 17.63 -27.11 24.06
C THR A 359 19.01 -26.76 24.62
N PRO A 360 19.25 -26.94 25.92
CA PRO A 360 20.58 -26.72 26.49
C PRO A 360 21.61 -27.57 25.73
N PHE A 361 22.69 -26.93 25.30
CA PHE A 361 23.80 -27.64 24.67
C PHE A 361 24.43 -28.62 25.68
N SER A 362 24.52 -29.90 25.31
CA SER A 362 25.22 -30.93 26.07
C SER A 362 26.21 -31.65 25.16
N ASP A 363 27.43 -31.86 25.64
CA ASP A 363 28.52 -32.52 24.91
C ASP A 363 28.27 -34.01 24.62
#